data_AF-A0A7V3WNZ8-F1
#
_entry.id   AF-A0A7V3WNZ8-F1
#
_cell.length_a   1.000
_cell.length_b   1.000
_cell.length_c   1.000
_cell.angle_alpha   90.00
_cell.angle_beta   90.00
_cell.angle_gamma   90.00
#
_symmetry.space_group_name_H-M   'P 1'
#
loop_
_entity.id
_entity.type
_entity.pdbx_description
1 polymer ?
#
loop_
_entity_poly.entity_id
_entity_poly.type
_entity_poly.pdbx_seq_one_letter_code
_entity_poly.pdbx_strand_id
1 'polypeptide(L)'
;MERLVLDVACRLSHIISPKFIIRTDLATGFQPLDRLVAAATQNLTLPCCRRKSNASVRPLTANVYAQWRGRNGLGPALREGADRPSERLLQLIWQHQRLIRDRLVLVDGRRLQVLHPGFWNQGAGPDFRAAVLQFEGQAPLSGDVEIDLASSGWQAHRHDRNPAFAAVRLHVVWEADTTPTLPTLVVQHLLDSPVSDLALWLSSDAAQLLPCGVVGRCAAPFTELTPAQRTELLQQAALVRLYGKAAQFHARARQAGWEQALWEGLFRALGYKHNVWPMQRLAELRLRLVPPDSRMPVWAVQARLLGTAGLLPTELPTASPATARYLRRLWDWWWRERDSFSDCILPASLWRLGGLRPANHPARRLALVAHWLAAGDLAARLETWCQRPLAAGHPADSLLVLLPDAHDEFWSWHWTLRSPRLAKPQPLLGAARATDLAVNVILPWLWIRAVEGRQQALQQELQRRYLAWPRSQDNAVLRLARRRLFGDPGAVPLRTAAEQQGLLQIARDFCDQSDALCTQCPMPSLVQDWQRTGAG
;
A
#
# COMPACT_ATOMS: atom_id res chain seq x y z
N MET A 1 11.95 -5.38 35.90
CA MET A 1 10.89 -5.79 34.95
C MET A 1 10.42 -4.67 34.03
N GLU A 2 10.46 -3.38 34.42
CA GLU A 2 10.46 -2.25 33.47
C GLU A 2 11.85 -1.96 32.88
N ARG A 3 12.94 -2.30 33.60
CA ARG A 3 14.32 -2.07 33.13
C ARG A 3 14.76 -2.90 31.93
N LEU A 4 14.21 -4.09 31.66
CA LEU A 4 14.71 -4.95 30.56
C LEU A 4 14.15 -4.55 29.18
N VAL A 5 12.96 -3.94 29.14
CA VAL A 5 12.36 -3.42 27.89
C VAL A 5 12.97 -2.06 27.53
N LEU A 6 13.37 -1.27 28.53
CA LEU A 6 14.18 -0.08 28.34
C LEU A 6 15.63 -0.41 27.92
N ASP A 7 16.25 -1.48 28.41
CA ASP A 7 17.65 -1.79 28.08
C ASP A 7 17.87 -2.26 26.62
N VAL A 8 16.84 -2.84 25.99
CA VAL A 8 16.88 -3.19 24.55
C VAL A 8 16.61 -1.97 23.66
N ALA A 9 15.82 -1.00 24.13
CA ALA A 9 15.64 0.28 23.44
C ALA A 9 16.86 1.22 23.63
N CYS A 10 17.56 1.14 24.78
CA CYS A 10 18.68 2.00 25.12
C CYS A 10 20.03 1.54 24.52
N ARG A 11 20.15 0.28 24.10
CA ARG A 11 21.34 -0.21 23.35
C ARG A 11 21.36 0.17 21.87
N LEU A 12 20.33 0.86 21.37
CA LEU A 12 20.29 1.45 20.03
C LEU A 12 20.40 2.99 20.03
N SER A 13 20.53 3.64 21.20
CA SER A 13 20.61 5.10 21.33
C SER A 13 22.02 5.66 21.54
N HIS A 14 23.07 4.89 21.27
CA HIS A 14 24.47 5.37 21.29
C HIS A 14 25.05 5.63 19.90
N ILE A 15 24.26 6.25 19.03
CA ILE A 15 24.73 7.14 17.97
C ILE A 15 23.62 8.19 17.85
N ILE A 16 23.87 9.40 18.38
CA ILE A 16 23.16 10.69 18.22
C ILE A 16 23.26 11.45 19.56
N SER A 17 24.10 12.48 19.57
CA SER A 17 24.28 13.43 20.67
C SER A 17 22.98 14.19 21.00
N PRO A 18 22.63 14.40 22.28
CA PRO A 18 21.60 15.34 22.67
C PRO A 18 22.24 16.62 23.24
N LYS A 19 22.06 17.74 22.56
CA LYS A 19 22.01 19.06 23.21
C LYS A 19 20.91 19.85 22.52
N PHE A 20 19.85 20.17 23.23
CA PHE A 20 19.36 21.53 23.43
C PHE A 20 18.12 21.47 24.34
N ILE A 21 18.30 21.90 25.58
CA ILE A 21 17.26 22.15 26.57
C ILE A 21 16.73 23.56 26.29
N ILE A 22 15.41 23.68 26.15
CA ILE A 22 14.70 24.96 26.04
C ILE A 22 14.56 25.55 27.45
N ARG A 23 15.12 26.75 27.66
CA ARG A 23 14.71 27.67 28.73
C ARG A 23 14.30 28.99 28.09
N THR A 24 13.09 29.41 28.40
CA THR A 24 12.53 30.74 28.17
C THR A 24 13.17 31.75 29.12
N ASP A 25 13.51 32.95 28.64
CA ASP A 25 13.03 34.21 29.21
C ASP A 25 13.47 35.44 28.39
N LEU A 26 12.78 36.54 28.68
CA LEU A 26 12.49 37.75 27.91
C LEU A 26 13.62 38.82 27.83
N ALA A 27 13.57 39.54 26.71
CA ALA A 27 13.72 40.99 26.52
C ALA A 27 15.09 41.71 26.67
N THR A 28 15.44 42.42 25.57
CA THR A 28 15.85 43.84 25.43
C THR A 28 17.12 44.06 24.59
N GLY A 29 17.09 45.06 23.68
CA GLY A 29 18.30 45.66 23.08
C GLY A 29 18.26 45.89 21.56
N PHE A 30 17.83 47.09 21.16
CA PHE A 30 17.92 47.66 19.81
C PHE A 30 19.37 47.95 19.36
N GLN A 31 19.74 47.71 18.09
CA GLN A 31 20.07 48.72 17.05
C GLN A 31 20.77 48.10 15.80
N PRO A 32 20.70 48.76 14.62
CA PRO A 32 20.74 48.12 13.30
C PRO A 32 22.08 48.30 12.58
N LEU A 33 22.34 47.44 11.59
CA LEU A 33 23.32 47.71 10.54
C LEU A 33 22.85 47.13 9.21
N ASP A 34 22.29 48.02 8.39
CA ASP A 34 22.20 47.88 6.95
C ASP A 34 23.57 47.61 6.36
N ARG A 35 23.64 46.58 5.49
CA ARG A 35 24.41 46.48 4.23
C ARG A 35 24.87 45.05 4.01
N LEU A 36 24.11 44.32 3.19
CA LEU A 36 24.64 43.45 2.13
C LEU A 36 23.48 43.00 1.23
N VAL A 37 23.02 43.94 0.39
CA VAL A 37 22.30 43.62 -0.83
C VAL A 37 23.32 43.07 -1.81
N ALA A 38 23.35 41.75 -2.02
CA ALA A 38 23.83 41.13 -3.25
C ALA A 38 23.45 39.64 -3.32
N ALA A 39 22.51 39.34 -4.20
CA ALA A 39 22.43 38.13 -5.04
C ALA A 39 22.55 36.74 -4.39
N ALA A 40 21.39 36.11 -4.16
CA ALA A 40 21.27 34.65 -4.20
C ALA A 40 19.85 34.21 -4.62
N THR A 41 19.44 34.57 -5.84
CA THR A 41 18.36 33.84 -6.54
C THR A 41 18.89 32.46 -6.91
N GLN A 42 18.70 31.49 -6.01
CA GLN A 42 18.92 30.08 -6.30
C GLN A 42 17.81 29.61 -7.26
N ASN A 43 18.17 29.32 -8.51
CA ASN A 43 17.29 28.66 -9.47
C ASN A 43 16.92 27.26 -8.93
N LEU A 44 15.64 27.07 -8.60
CA LEU A 44 15.08 25.82 -8.04
C LEU A 44 14.44 24.91 -9.11
N THR A 45 14.70 25.14 -10.39
CA THR A 45 14.44 24.15 -11.44
C THR A 45 15.53 23.08 -11.44
N LEU A 46 15.14 21.81 -11.57
CA LEU A 46 16.06 20.69 -11.86
C LEU A 46 17.14 21.15 -12.86
N PRO A 47 18.44 21.00 -12.56
CA PRO A 47 19.49 21.55 -13.41
C PRO A 47 19.39 20.96 -14.82
N CYS A 48 19.20 21.86 -15.79
CA CYS A 48 19.30 21.52 -17.20
C CYS A 48 20.75 21.12 -17.50
N CYS A 49 20.97 19.89 -17.99
CA CYS A 49 22.25 19.56 -18.62
C CYS A 49 22.49 20.55 -19.76
N ARG A 50 23.59 21.33 -19.70
CA ARG A 50 23.98 22.27 -20.77
C ARG A 50 23.98 21.54 -22.12
N ARG A 51 23.04 21.89 -23.01
CA ARG A 51 23.07 21.46 -24.41
C ARG A 51 24.27 22.12 -25.10
N LYS A 52 25.28 21.33 -25.43
CA LYS A 52 26.12 21.62 -26.60
C LYS A 52 25.46 20.92 -27.80
N SER A 53 24.70 21.63 -28.62
CA SER A 53 24.27 21.08 -29.91
C SER A 53 24.38 22.13 -31.02
N ASN A 54 25.43 22.01 -31.83
CA ASN A 54 25.41 22.44 -33.23
C ASN A 54 25.25 21.22 -34.16
N ALA A 55 24.68 20.12 -33.67
CA ALA A 55 24.40 18.95 -34.49
C ALA A 55 23.04 19.11 -35.16
N SER A 56 23.06 19.36 -36.47
CA SER A 56 21.93 19.13 -37.35
C SER A 56 21.55 17.65 -37.25
N VAL A 57 20.40 17.35 -36.66
CA VAL A 57 19.84 15.99 -36.65
C VAL A 57 19.32 15.71 -38.05
N ARG A 58 20.10 14.96 -38.84
CA ARG A 58 19.57 14.40 -40.08
C ARG A 58 18.45 13.42 -39.72
N PRO A 59 17.28 13.47 -40.39
CA PRO A 59 16.25 12.47 -40.17
C PRO A 59 16.83 11.10 -40.48
N LEU A 60 16.67 10.16 -39.56
CA LEU A 60 17.06 8.77 -39.75
C LEU A 60 16.35 8.26 -40.99
N THR A 61 17.09 7.94 -42.05
CA THR A 61 16.54 7.23 -43.20
C THR A 61 16.01 5.90 -42.71
N ALA A 62 14.68 5.73 -42.78
CA ALA A 62 13.99 4.52 -42.32
C ALA A 62 14.54 3.32 -43.07
N ASN A 63 15.32 2.48 -42.40
CA ASN A 63 15.83 1.25 -43.00
C ASN A 63 14.66 0.31 -43.36
N VAL A 64 14.96 -0.65 -44.24
CA VAL A 64 13.97 -1.61 -44.75
C VAL A 64 13.19 -2.30 -43.63
N TYR A 65 13.84 -2.58 -42.50
CA TYR A 65 13.20 -3.21 -41.35
C TYR A 65 12.20 -2.28 -40.62
N ALA A 66 12.51 -0.98 -40.49
CA ALA A 66 11.58 0.02 -39.97
C ALA A 66 10.34 0.17 -40.87
N GLN A 67 10.52 0.10 -42.19
CA GLN A 67 9.41 0.09 -43.15
C GLN A 67 8.58 -1.19 -43.05
N TRP A 68 9.20 -2.35 -42.82
CA TRP A 68 8.51 -3.62 -42.59
C TRP A 68 7.72 -3.64 -41.26
N ARG A 69 8.24 -3.05 -40.18
CA ARG A 69 7.49 -2.86 -38.93
C ARG A 69 6.25 -1.99 -39.12
N GLY A 70 6.37 -0.89 -39.89
CA GLY A 70 5.25 -0.03 -40.24
C GLY A 70 4.16 -0.74 -41.05
N ARG A 71 4.56 -1.58 -42.01
CA ARG A 71 3.64 -2.34 -42.89
C ARG A 71 2.93 -3.52 -42.22
N ASN A 72 3.53 -4.13 -41.19
CA ASN A 72 3.00 -5.35 -40.53
C ASN A 72 2.29 -5.08 -39.18
N GLY A 73 1.95 -3.83 -38.86
CA GLY A 73 1.14 -3.51 -37.67
C GLY A 73 1.81 -3.78 -36.31
N LEU A 74 3.13 -3.98 -36.29
CA LEU A 74 3.93 -4.15 -35.07
C LEU A 74 4.61 -2.84 -34.60
N GLY A 75 4.33 -1.72 -35.26
CA GLY A 75 4.29 -0.40 -34.64
C GLY A 75 2.88 -0.12 -34.13
N PRO A 76 2.66 0.73 -33.10
CA PRO A 76 1.31 1.09 -32.69
C PRO A 76 0.56 1.55 -33.94
N ALA A 77 -0.50 0.82 -34.27
CA ALA A 77 -1.31 1.12 -35.44
C ALA A 77 -1.88 2.53 -35.28
N LEU A 78 -1.23 3.50 -35.92
CA LEU A 78 -1.81 4.79 -36.23
C LEU A 78 -2.92 4.48 -37.24
N ARG A 79 -4.15 4.40 -36.75
CA ARG A 79 -5.28 4.81 -37.58
C ARG A 79 -5.13 6.33 -37.71
N GLU A 80 -4.80 6.80 -38.91
CA GLU A 80 -5.11 8.17 -39.33
C GLU A 80 -6.62 8.34 -39.15
N GLY A 81 -7.04 8.82 -37.98
CA GLY A 81 -8.46 8.81 -37.59
C GLY A 81 -8.77 8.89 -36.10
N ALA A 82 -7.78 9.00 -35.21
CA ALA A 82 -8.05 9.38 -33.82
C ALA A 82 -7.14 10.54 -33.41
N ASP A 83 -7.66 11.76 -33.44
CA ASP A 83 -7.03 12.99 -32.92
C ASP A 83 -6.79 12.96 -31.39
N ARG A 84 -7.03 11.82 -30.74
CA ARG A 84 -6.98 11.67 -29.28
C ARG A 84 -6.07 10.49 -28.87
N PRO A 85 -5.07 10.71 -28.01
CA PRO A 85 -4.25 9.64 -27.45
C PRO A 85 -5.07 8.76 -26.49
N SER A 86 -4.51 7.60 -26.11
CA SER A 86 -5.07 6.83 -25.00
C SER A 86 -4.79 7.51 -23.66
N GLU A 87 -5.65 7.34 -22.67
CA GLU A 87 -5.43 7.84 -21.31
C GLU A 87 -4.11 7.29 -20.73
N ARG A 88 -3.81 6.03 -21.02
CA ARG A 88 -2.53 5.41 -20.67
C ARG A 88 -1.32 6.15 -21.23
N LEU A 89 -1.43 6.65 -22.46
CA LEU A 89 -0.39 7.46 -23.10
C LEU A 89 -0.26 8.82 -22.39
N LEU A 90 -1.37 9.48 -22.04
CA LEU A 90 -1.34 10.73 -21.25
C LEU A 90 -0.70 10.54 -19.88
N GLN A 91 -1.03 9.45 -19.18
CA GLN A 91 -0.40 9.10 -17.90
C GLN A 91 1.11 8.94 -18.04
N LEU A 92 1.59 8.33 -19.11
CA LEU A 92 3.03 8.21 -19.39
C LEU A 92 3.67 9.56 -19.71
N ILE A 93 3.02 10.38 -20.54
CA ILE A 93 3.46 11.75 -20.86
C ILE A 93 3.62 12.56 -19.58
N TRP A 94 2.64 12.49 -18.68
CA TRP A 94 2.69 13.13 -17.36
C TRP A 94 3.81 12.55 -16.49
N GLN A 95 3.94 11.22 -16.38
CA GLN A 95 4.96 10.58 -15.57
C GLN A 95 6.39 11.01 -15.96
N HIS A 96 6.66 11.08 -17.26
CA HIS A 96 7.96 11.49 -17.79
C HIS A 96 8.08 13.00 -17.99
N GLN A 97 7.00 13.74 -17.71
CA GLN A 97 6.91 15.19 -17.86
C GLN A 97 7.39 15.65 -19.25
N ARG A 98 6.88 14.97 -20.29
CA ARG A 98 7.12 15.24 -21.73
C ARG A 98 6.28 16.42 -22.23
N LEU A 99 6.40 17.52 -21.49
CA LEU A 99 5.62 18.74 -21.65
C LEU A 99 6.54 19.95 -21.83
N ILE A 100 6.05 21.00 -22.48
CA ILE A 100 6.70 22.32 -22.55
C ILE A 100 6.47 23.02 -21.21
N ARG A 101 7.30 22.69 -20.22
CA ARG A 101 7.08 23.00 -18.79
C ARG A 101 6.99 24.50 -18.47
N ASP A 102 7.63 25.35 -19.27
CA ASP A 102 7.62 26.80 -19.15
C ASP A 102 6.29 27.45 -19.60
N ARG A 103 5.42 26.69 -20.27
CA ARG A 103 4.15 27.18 -20.84
C ARG A 103 2.91 26.56 -20.20
N LEU A 104 3.06 25.89 -19.05
CA LEU A 104 1.91 25.28 -18.37
C LEU A 104 1.00 26.38 -17.79
N VAL A 105 -0.15 26.56 -18.41
CA VAL A 105 -1.19 27.50 -18.00
C VAL A 105 -2.50 26.73 -17.87
N LEU A 106 -3.22 26.95 -16.77
CA LEU A 106 -4.51 26.33 -16.53
C LEU A 106 -5.62 26.95 -17.39
N VAL A 107 -6.77 26.28 -17.44
CA VAL A 107 -7.98 26.82 -18.09
C VAL A 107 -8.41 28.17 -17.50
N ASP A 108 -8.16 28.42 -16.22
CA ASP A 108 -8.47 29.70 -15.54
C ASP A 108 -7.40 30.79 -15.74
N GLY A 109 -6.38 30.53 -16.58
CA GLY A 109 -5.33 31.49 -16.93
C GLY A 109 -4.14 31.53 -15.95
N ARG A 110 -4.21 30.87 -14.80
CA ARG A 110 -3.09 30.85 -13.85
C ARG A 110 -1.94 30.00 -14.36
N ARG A 111 -0.71 30.46 -14.15
CA ARG A 111 0.49 29.65 -14.42
C ARG A 111 0.62 28.49 -13.43
N LEU A 112 1.06 27.34 -13.94
CA LEU A 112 1.36 26.13 -13.18
C LEU A 112 2.84 25.78 -13.29
N GLN A 113 3.47 25.44 -12.18
CA GLN A 113 4.76 24.77 -12.17
C GLN A 113 4.60 23.38 -11.53
N VAL A 114 5.02 22.35 -12.25
CA VAL A 114 5.07 20.97 -11.72
C VAL A 114 6.45 20.74 -11.14
N LEU A 115 6.57 20.85 -9.81
CA LEU A 115 7.83 20.63 -9.09
C LEU A 115 8.12 19.13 -8.97
N HIS A 116 7.07 18.32 -8.82
CA HIS A 116 7.14 16.86 -8.88
C HIS A 116 5.82 16.28 -9.45
N PRO A 117 5.85 15.37 -10.45
CA PRO A 117 4.63 14.84 -11.09
C PRO A 117 3.79 13.92 -10.18
N GLY A 118 4.35 13.53 -9.04
CA GLY A 118 3.78 12.54 -8.14
C GLY A 118 4.18 11.13 -8.52
N PHE A 119 3.60 10.16 -7.82
CA PHE A 119 3.86 8.74 -8.03
C PHE A 119 2.65 8.06 -8.63
N TRP A 120 2.85 7.38 -9.75
CA TRP A 120 1.77 6.66 -10.44
C TRP A 120 1.14 5.59 -9.53
N ASN A 121 -0.17 5.72 -9.33
CA ASN A 121 -1.03 4.78 -8.66
C ASN A 121 -1.69 3.84 -9.69
N GLN A 122 -1.30 2.56 -9.67
CA GLN A 122 -1.90 1.52 -10.52
C GLN A 122 -3.06 0.78 -9.82
N GLY A 123 -3.71 1.43 -8.86
CA GLY A 123 -4.83 0.88 -8.10
C GLY A 123 -5.95 1.92 -7.98
N ALA A 124 -7.02 1.60 -7.25
CA ALA A 124 -8.15 2.51 -7.09
C ALA A 124 -7.74 3.87 -6.49
N GLY A 125 -8.45 4.93 -6.91
CA GLY A 125 -8.18 6.33 -6.57
C GLY A 125 -7.48 7.05 -7.73
N PRO A 126 -6.93 8.25 -7.49
CA PRO A 126 -6.40 9.08 -8.55
C PRO A 126 -5.14 8.50 -9.19
N ASP A 127 -4.86 8.89 -10.43
CA ASP A 127 -3.76 8.37 -11.24
C ASP A 127 -2.38 8.63 -10.65
N PHE A 128 -2.12 9.82 -10.13
CA PHE A 128 -0.84 10.15 -9.49
C PHE A 128 -1.08 10.67 -8.08
N ARG A 129 -0.24 10.21 -7.15
CA ARG A 129 -0.31 10.62 -5.74
C ARG A 129 0.87 11.46 -5.32
N ALA A 130 0.62 12.40 -4.40
CA ALA A 130 1.66 13.25 -3.82
C ALA A 130 2.50 13.99 -4.88
N ALA A 131 1.85 14.50 -5.94
CA ALA A 131 2.46 15.51 -6.79
C ALA A 131 2.74 16.78 -5.98
N VAL A 132 3.80 17.49 -6.34
CA VAL A 132 4.14 18.79 -5.76
C VAL A 132 3.95 19.83 -6.84
N LEU A 133 2.96 20.69 -6.64
CA LEU A 133 2.47 21.65 -7.63
C LEU A 133 2.62 23.07 -7.06
N GLN A 134 2.93 24.02 -7.91
CA GLN A 134 2.94 25.43 -7.55
C GLN A 134 2.09 26.22 -8.54
N PHE A 135 1.01 26.80 -8.03
CA PHE A 135 0.15 27.71 -8.77
C PHE A 135 0.65 29.14 -8.62
N GLU A 136 0.38 29.98 -9.61
CA GLU A 136 0.78 31.38 -9.63
C GLU A 136 0.37 32.13 -8.35
N GLY A 137 1.34 32.81 -7.73
CA GLY A 137 1.15 33.56 -6.49
C GLY A 137 0.97 32.71 -5.23
N GLN A 138 1.13 31.38 -5.30
CA GLN A 138 0.93 30.47 -4.17
C GLN A 138 2.23 29.73 -3.79
N ALA A 139 2.31 29.32 -2.52
CA ALA A 139 3.35 28.43 -2.06
C ALA A 139 3.17 27.03 -2.69
N PRO A 140 4.27 26.24 -2.87
CA PRO A 140 4.17 24.85 -3.29
C PRO A 140 3.22 24.05 -2.39
N LEU A 141 2.38 23.22 -3.01
CA LEU A 141 1.45 22.35 -2.30
C LEU A 141 1.54 20.91 -2.80
N SER A 142 1.27 19.97 -1.90
CA SER A 142 1.17 18.55 -2.24
C SER A 142 -0.28 18.17 -2.52
N GLY A 143 -0.50 17.37 -3.56
CA GLY A 143 -1.83 16.90 -3.95
C GLY A 143 -1.78 15.74 -4.95
N ASP A 144 -2.93 15.14 -5.20
CA ASP A 144 -3.07 14.10 -6.20
C ASP A 144 -3.41 14.72 -7.57
N VAL A 145 -3.14 13.98 -8.65
CA VAL A 145 -3.43 14.39 -10.03
C VAL A 145 -4.25 13.30 -10.70
N GLU A 146 -5.34 13.72 -11.34
CA GLU A 146 -6.19 12.85 -12.16
C GLU A 146 -6.01 13.16 -13.63
N ILE A 147 -6.00 12.12 -14.47
CA ILE A 147 -5.81 12.27 -15.91
C ILE A 147 -6.99 11.65 -16.65
N ASP A 148 -7.69 12.47 -17.42
CA ASP A 148 -8.77 12.02 -18.31
C ASP A 148 -8.49 12.46 -19.75
N LEU A 149 -9.24 11.92 -20.71
CA LEU A 149 -9.24 12.47 -22.07
C LEU A 149 -9.97 13.80 -22.14
N ALA A 150 -11.08 13.94 -21.41
CA ALA A 150 -11.92 15.12 -21.46
C ALA A 150 -12.29 15.60 -20.05
N SER A 151 -12.52 16.90 -19.88
CA SER A 151 -12.89 17.49 -18.58
C SER A 151 -14.19 16.94 -17.98
N SER A 152 -15.14 16.52 -18.82
CA SER A 152 -16.38 15.85 -18.40
C SER A 152 -16.16 14.50 -17.71
N GLY A 153 -14.99 13.87 -17.93
CA GLY A 153 -14.59 12.61 -17.30
C GLY A 153 -14.69 12.66 -15.77
N TRP A 154 -14.35 13.81 -15.18
CA TRP A 154 -14.40 14.01 -13.73
C TRP A 154 -15.77 13.68 -13.11
N GLN A 155 -16.85 14.19 -13.73
CA GLN A 155 -18.22 13.95 -13.27
C GLN A 155 -18.77 12.62 -13.79
N ALA A 156 -18.43 12.24 -15.03
CA ALA A 156 -18.87 10.98 -15.65
C ALA A 156 -18.42 9.76 -14.82
N HIS A 157 -17.19 9.80 -14.31
CA HIS A 157 -16.64 8.77 -13.42
C HIS A 157 -17.00 8.98 -11.94
N ARG A 158 -17.77 10.01 -11.62
CA ARG A 158 -18.21 10.39 -10.27
C ARG A 158 -17.04 10.64 -9.31
N HIS A 159 -15.93 11.18 -9.81
CA HIS A 159 -14.78 11.55 -9.00
C HIS A 159 -15.13 12.70 -8.05
N ASP A 160 -16.00 13.62 -8.48
CA ASP A 160 -16.57 14.72 -7.70
C ASP A 160 -17.23 14.26 -6.37
N ARG A 161 -17.86 13.08 -6.37
CA ARG A 161 -18.57 12.52 -5.21
C ARG A 161 -17.80 11.42 -4.48
N ASN A 162 -16.62 11.06 -4.98
CA ASN A 162 -15.84 9.96 -4.43
C ASN A 162 -14.78 10.50 -3.47
N PRO A 163 -14.87 10.23 -2.15
CA PRO A 163 -13.89 10.71 -1.17
C PRO A 163 -12.44 10.27 -1.45
N ALA A 164 -12.23 9.21 -2.24
CA ALA A 164 -10.89 8.78 -2.66
C ALA A 164 -10.18 9.82 -3.55
N PHE A 165 -10.91 10.75 -4.15
CA PHE A 165 -10.41 11.79 -5.04
C PHE A 165 -10.38 13.18 -4.39
N ALA A 166 -10.72 13.29 -3.10
CA ALA A 166 -10.77 14.57 -2.37
C ALA A 166 -9.41 15.30 -2.26
N ALA A 167 -8.31 14.55 -2.41
CA ALA A 167 -6.95 15.07 -2.41
C ALA A 167 -6.46 15.50 -3.80
N VAL A 168 -7.26 15.33 -4.87
CA VAL A 168 -6.90 15.80 -6.22
C VAL A 168 -6.84 17.32 -6.21
N ARG A 169 -5.72 17.85 -6.72
CA ARG A 169 -5.45 19.30 -6.82
C ARG A 169 -5.28 19.77 -8.26
N LEU A 170 -5.12 18.85 -9.21
CA LEU A 170 -4.99 19.13 -10.62
C LEU A 170 -5.68 18.05 -11.43
N HIS A 171 -6.51 18.47 -12.38
CA HIS A 171 -7.07 17.61 -13.41
C HIS A 171 -6.33 17.87 -14.72
N VAL A 172 -5.74 16.83 -15.31
CA VAL A 172 -4.98 16.95 -16.56
C VAL A 172 -5.78 16.27 -17.65
N VAL A 173 -6.10 17.01 -18.70
CA VAL A 173 -6.99 16.53 -19.77
C VAL A 173 -6.38 16.74 -21.14
N TRP A 174 -6.74 15.88 -22.10
CA TRP A 174 -6.41 16.13 -23.50
C TRP A 174 -7.14 17.37 -24.02
N GLU A 175 -8.44 17.46 -23.74
CA GLU A 175 -9.32 18.54 -24.17
C GLU A 175 -10.28 18.97 -23.06
N ALA A 176 -10.67 20.25 -23.06
CA ALA A 176 -11.70 20.77 -22.16
C ALA A 176 -13.03 20.91 -22.93
N ASP A 177 -13.98 20.03 -22.63
CA ASP A 177 -15.32 19.97 -23.22
C ASP A 177 -16.43 20.55 -22.32
N THR A 178 -16.10 20.85 -21.06
CA THR A 178 -17.01 21.43 -20.07
C THR A 178 -16.28 22.46 -19.21
N THR A 179 -17.03 23.31 -18.48
CA THR A 179 -16.42 24.23 -17.51
C THR A 179 -15.85 23.43 -16.33
N PRO A 180 -14.53 23.42 -16.11
CA PRO A 180 -13.95 22.58 -15.07
C PRO A 180 -14.25 23.10 -13.67
N THR A 181 -14.48 22.19 -12.72
CA THR A 181 -14.72 22.53 -11.30
C THR A 181 -13.45 22.51 -10.45
N LEU A 182 -12.33 22.08 -11.03
CA LEU A 182 -11.01 21.98 -10.40
C LEU A 182 -9.96 22.68 -11.28
N PRO A 183 -8.80 23.08 -10.73
CA PRO A 183 -7.66 23.50 -11.52
C PRO A 183 -7.36 22.46 -12.62
N THR A 184 -7.50 22.88 -13.88
CA THR A 184 -7.45 21.97 -15.03
C THR A 184 -6.39 22.41 -16.03
N LEU A 185 -5.56 21.46 -16.47
CA LEU A 185 -4.52 21.66 -17.47
C LEU A 185 -4.88 20.90 -18.76
N VAL A 186 -4.96 21.61 -19.88
CA VAL A 186 -5.19 21.01 -21.20
C VAL A 186 -3.85 20.76 -21.89
N VAL A 187 -3.49 19.50 -22.12
CA VAL A 187 -2.13 19.13 -22.56
C VAL A 187 -1.94 19.02 -24.07
N GLN A 188 -3.01 19.01 -24.87
CA GLN A 188 -2.94 18.80 -26.33
C GLN A 188 -1.91 19.68 -27.05
N HIS A 189 -1.76 20.94 -26.61
CA HIS A 189 -0.83 21.90 -27.21
C HIS A 189 0.43 22.15 -26.39
N LEU A 190 0.64 21.38 -25.32
CA LEU A 190 1.73 21.55 -24.36
C LEU A 190 2.73 20.40 -24.40
N LEU A 191 2.65 19.50 -25.38
CA LEU A 191 3.58 18.39 -25.56
C LEU A 191 4.93 18.87 -26.11
N ASP A 192 6.03 18.26 -25.64
CA ASP A 192 7.37 18.58 -26.14
C ASP A 192 7.70 17.96 -27.51
N SER A 193 6.83 17.10 -28.02
CA SER A 193 6.96 16.37 -29.28
C SER A 193 5.57 15.92 -29.77
N PRO A 194 5.40 15.63 -31.06
CA PRO A 194 4.16 15.05 -31.59
C PRO A 194 3.74 13.77 -30.86
N VAL A 195 2.43 13.53 -30.75
CA VAL A 195 1.87 12.34 -30.07
C VAL A 195 2.40 11.03 -30.67
N SER A 196 2.57 10.97 -32.00
CA SER A 196 3.14 9.82 -32.70
C SER A 196 4.54 9.48 -32.23
N ASP A 197 5.37 10.51 -32.03
CA ASP A 197 6.78 10.36 -31.65
C ASP A 197 6.89 9.97 -30.18
N LEU A 198 6.02 10.53 -29.32
CA LEU A 198 5.91 10.15 -27.93
C LEU A 198 5.42 8.70 -27.77
N ALA A 199 4.44 8.26 -28.55
CA ALA A 199 3.95 6.89 -28.54
C ALA A 199 5.04 5.90 -28.96
N LEU A 200 5.83 6.24 -29.99
CA LEU A 200 6.96 5.43 -30.42
C LEU A 200 8.07 5.39 -29.37
N TRP A 201 8.42 6.55 -28.80
CA TRP A 201 9.42 6.65 -27.73
C TRP A 201 9.01 5.85 -26.49
N LEU A 202 7.73 5.86 -26.12
CA LEU A 202 7.22 5.08 -24.98
C LEU A 202 7.29 3.57 -25.19
N SER A 203 7.42 3.13 -26.44
CA SER A 203 7.66 1.73 -26.79
C SER A 203 9.14 1.34 -26.74
N SER A 204 10.04 2.26 -26.40
CA SER A 204 11.47 2.03 -26.28
C SER A 204 11.88 1.71 -24.83
N ASP A 205 13.04 1.08 -24.65
CA ASP A 205 13.60 0.81 -23.32
C ASP A 205 13.90 2.09 -22.53
N ALA A 206 14.16 3.21 -23.22
CA ALA A 206 14.42 4.50 -22.58
C ALA A 206 13.20 5.04 -21.81
N ALA A 207 11.98 4.68 -22.22
CA ALA A 207 10.76 5.07 -21.52
C ALA A 207 10.44 4.18 -20.30
N GLN A 208 11.09 3.03 -20.16
CA GLN A 208 10.92 2.17 -18.99
C GLN A 208 11.65 2.75 -17.77
N LEU A 209 12.64 3.63 -18.00
CA LEU A 209 13.42 4.28 -16.94
C LEU A 209 12.74 5.56 -16.46
N LEU A 210 12.49 5.62 -15.14
CA LEU A 210 12.01 6.84 -14.50
C LEU A 210 13.07 7.94 -14.56
N PRO A 211 12.71 9.20 -14.83
CA PRO A 211 13.66 10.31 -14.71
C PRO A 211 14.22 10.40 -13.29
N CYS A 212 15.51 10.71 -13.14
CA CYS A 212 16.19 10.77 -11.84
C CYS A 212 15.57 11.79 -10.86
N GLY A 213 14.88 12.81 -11.36
CA GLY A 213 14.16 13.80 -10.53
C GLY A 213 12.77 13.36 -10.05
N VAL A 214 12.28 12.19 -10.48
CA VAL A 214 10.96 11.64 -10.11
C VAL A 214 11.08 10.55 -9.03
N VAL A 215 12.30 10.07 -8.77
CA VAL A 215 12.57 9.11 -7.68
C VAL A 215 12.89 9.88 -6.39
N GLY A 216 12.67 9.25 -5.25
CA GLY A 216 12.98 9.88 -3.97
C GLY A 216 14.48 10.05 -3.76
N ARG A 217 14.89 11.03 -2.94
CA ARG A 217 16.31 11.30 -2.63
C ARG A 217 17.06 10.13 -1.99
N CYS A 218 16.33 9.14 -1.45
CA CYS A 218 16.91 7.91 -0.92
C CYS A 218 17.45 6.98 -2.03
N ALA A 219 17.00 7.11 -3.29
CA ALA A 219 17.39 6.22 -4.38
C ALA A 219 18.92 6.12 -4.56
N ALA A 220 19.63 7.24 -4.57
CA ALA A 220 21.08 7.26 -4.72
C ALA A 220 21.81 6.62 -3.50
N PRO A 221 21.63 7.09 -2.24
CA PRO A 221 22.27 6.48 -1.08
C PRO A 221 22.02 4.98 -0.93
N PHE A 222 20.78 4.51 -1.18
CA PHE A 222 20.48 3.09 -1.09
C PHE A 222 21.12 2.25 -2.20
N THR A 223 21.32 2.83 -3.38
CA THR A 223 21.98 2.14 -4.51
C THR A 223 23.48 2.02 -4.27
N GLU A 224 24.08 2.98 -3.58
CA GLU A 224 25.50 2.98 -3.17
C GLU A 224 25.82 1.94 -2.10
N LEU A 225 24.83 1.49 -1.31
CA LEU A 225 25.01 0.39 -0.36
C LEU A 225 25.25 -0.95 -1.08
N THR A 226 26.19 -1.74 -0.55
CA THR A 226 26.36 -3.13 -0.96
C THR A 226 25.09 -3.95 -0.69
N PRO A 227 24.85 -5.07 -1.40
CA PRO A 227 23.68 -5.91 -1.14
C PRO A 227 23.60 -6.40 0.31
N ALA A 228 24.73 -6.67 0.96
CA ALA A 228 24.79 -7.10 2.36
C ALA A 228 24.35 -5.98 3.31
N GLN A 229 24.93 -4.78 3.18
CA GLN A 229 24.56 -3.60 3.96
C GLN A 229 23.08 -3.24 3.79
N ARG A 230 22.57 -3.30 2.56
CA ARG A 230 21.16 -3.03 2.29
C ARG A 230 20.24 -4.04 2.96
N THR A 231 20.62 -5.32 2.89
CA THR A 231 19.88 -6.40 3.56
C THR A 231 19.88 -6.19 5.07
N GLU A 232 21.03 -5.85 5.66
CA GLU A 232 21.17 -5.56 7.08
C GLU A 232 20.26 -4.40 7.52
N LEU A 233 20.32 -3.26 6.82
CA LEU A 233 19.51 -2.08 7.13
C LEU A 233 18.01 -2.40 7.05
N LEU A 234 17.58 -3.13 6.02
CA LEU A 234 16.19 -3.56 5.87
C LEU A 234 15.77 -4.54 6.97
N GLN A 235 16.65 -5.46 7.38
CA GLN A 235 16.38 -6.39 8.48
C GLN A 235 16.26 -5.65 9.83
N GLN A 236 17.12 -4.68 10.11
CA GLN A 236 17.03 -3.85 11.32
C GLN A 236 15.68 -3.10 11.36
N ALA A 237 15.28 -2.46 10.26
CA ALA A 237 13.97 -1.82 10.15
C ALA A 237 12.81 -2.83 10.28
N ALA A 238 12.96 -4.04 9.75
CA ALA A 238 11.96 -5.09 9.87
C ALA A 238 11.78 -5.56 11.32
N LEU A 239 12.86 -5.59 12.11
CA LEU A 239 12.82 -5.92 13.54
C LEU A 239 12.13 -4.84 14.36
N VAL A 240 12.40 -3.55 14.09
CA VAL A 240 11.65 -2.43 14.70
C VAL A 240 10.15 -2.63 14.48
N ARG A 241 9.75 -3.00 13.26
CA ARG A 241 8.35 -3.27 12.93
C ARG A 241 7.79 -4.51 13.63
N LEU A 242 8.56 -5.59 13.71
CA LEU A 242 8.18 -6.81 14.44
C LEU A 242 7.91 -6.48 15.91
N TYR A 243 8.86 -5.81 16.58
CA TYR A 243 8.76 -5.46 18.00
C TYR A 243 7.62 -4.48 18.26
N GLY A 244 7.42 -3.49 17.40
CA GLY A 244 6.28 -2.57 17.50
C GLY A 244 4.93 -3.27 17.41
N LYS A 245 4.80 -4.29 16.54
CA LYS A 245 3.60 -5.14 16.48
C LYS A 245 3.46 -6.03 17.71
N ALA A 246 4.56 -6.65 18.16
CA ALA A 246 4.60 -7.49 19.35
C ALA A 246 4.14 -6.70 20.59
N ALA A 247 4.62 -5.47 20.76
CA ALA A 247 4.21 -4.58 21.84
C ALA A 247 2.71 -4.25 21.82
N GLN A 248 2.11 -4.09 20.63
CA GLN A 248 0.65 -3.91 20.52
C GLN A 248 -0.12 -5.15 20.99
N PHE A 249 0.35 -6.36 20.63
CA PHE A 249 -0.25 -7.60 21.14
C PHE A 249 -0.11 -7.72 22.66
N HIS A 250 1.05 -7.39 23.23
CA HIS A 250 1.25 -7.39 24.68
C HIS A 250 0.30 -6.42 25.40
N ALA A 251 0.21 -5.18 24.92
CA ALA A 251 -0.69 -4.18 25.49
C ALA A 251 -2.15 -4.65 25.45
N ARG A 252 -2.58 -5.26 24.34
CA ARG A 252 -3.94 -5.78 24.22
C ARG A 252 -4.17 -7.02 25.09
N ALA A 253 -3.20 -7.93 25.16
CA ALA A 253 -3.28 -9.14 25.98
C ALA A 253 -3.44 -8.83 27.47
N ARG A 254 -2.79 -7.77 27.97
CA ARG A 254 -2.98 -7.29 29.36
C ARG A 254 -4.41 -6.83 29.67
N GLN A 255 -5.15 -6.38 28.67
CA GLN A 255 -6.53 -5.91 28.85
C GLN A 255 -7.57 -7.01 28.63
N ALA A 256 -7.32 -7.89 27.66
CA ALA A 256 -8.36 -8.74 27.10
C ALA A 256 -7.99 -10.24 27.07
N GLY A 257 -6.74 -10.59 27.42
CA GLY A 257 -6.20 -11.94 27.35
C GLY A 257 -5.46 -12.24 26.03
N TRP A 258 -4.56 -13.22 26.09
CA TRP A 258 -3.68 -13.58 24.96
C TRP A 258 -4.44 -14.07 23.73
N GLU A 259 -5.43 -14.94 23.92
CA GLU A 259 -6.26 -15.43 22.82
C GLU A 259 -7.09 -14.31 22.20
N GLN A 260 -7.63 -13.41 23.02
CA GLN A 260 -8.41 -12.27 22.53
C GLN A 260 -7.58 -11.34 21.66
N ALA A 261 -6.35 -11.05 22.09
CA ALA A 261 -5.41 -10.27 21.30
C ALA A 261 -5.07 -10.95 19.96
N LEU A 262 -4.88 -12.28 19.94
CA LEU A 262 -4.63 -13.04 18.70
C LEU A 262 -5.81 -12.91 17.72
N TRP A 263 -7.03 -13.17 18.19
CA TRP A 263 -8.23 -13.12 17.35
C TRP A 263 -8.47 -11.75 16.76
N GLU A 264 -8.32 -10.68 17.56
CA GLU A 264 -8.40 -9.31 17.08
C GLU A 264 -7.33 -9.02 15.99
N GLY A 265 -6.10 -9.50 16.18
CA GLY A 265 -5.05 -9.43 15.18
C GLY A 265 -5.41 -10.14 13.86
N LEU A 266 -5.93 -11.37 13.96
CA LEU A 266 -6.33 -12.18 12.80
C LEU A 266 -7.45 -11.51 12.00
N PHE A 267 -8.52 -11.08 12.67
CA PHE A 267 -9.64 -10.39 12.03
C PHE A 267 -9.19 -9.08 11.37
N ARG A 268 -8.41 -8.24 12.07
CA ARG A 268 -7.88 -7.00 11.49
C ARG A 268 -7.08 -7.26 10.22
N ALA A 269 -6.22 -8.29 10.21
CA ALA A 269 -5.44 -8.64 9.03
C ALA A 269 -6.32 -9.13 7.87
N LEU A 270 -7.41 -9.87 8.15
CA LEU A 270 -8.39 -10.31 7.16
C LEU A 270 -9.32 -9.18 6.66
N GLY A 271 -9.38 -8.05 7.37
CA GLY A 271 -10.06 -6.82 6.96
C GLY A 271 -9.31 -5.98 5.93
N TYR A 272 -8.07 -6.33 5.61
CA TYR A 272 -7.20 -5.63 4.65
C TYR A 272 -7.06 -4.13 4.96
N LYS A 273 -7.17 -3.26 3.95
CA LYS A 273 -7.06 -1.81 4.13
C LYS A 273 -8.37 -1.19 4.58
N HIS A 274 -9.50 -1.62 4.01
CA HIS A 274 -10.75 -0.88 4.09
C HIS A 274 -11.73 -1.42 5.15
N ASN A 275 -11.58 -2.67 5.58
CA ASN A 275 -12.53 -3.33 6.48
C ASN A 275 -11.87 -3.76 7.81
N VAL A 276 -10.78 -3.10 8.22
CA VAL A 276 -10.07 -3.39 9.47
C VAL A 276 -10.98 -3.19 10.69
N TRP A 277 -11.68 -2.05 10.75
CA TRP A 277 -12.54 -1.70 11.88
C TRP A 277 -13.75 -2.64 12.04
N PRO A 278 -14.58 -2.90 11.01
CA PRO A 278 -15.69 -3.86 11.15
C PRO A 278 -15.22 -5.26 11.56
N MET A 279 -14.09 -5.72 11.00
CA MET A 279 -13.51 -7.01 11.39
C MET A 279 -13.03 -7.01 12.85
N GLN A 280 -12.32 -5.96 13.28
CA GLN A 280 -11.92 -5.79 14.67
C GLN A 280 -13.11 -5.87 15.61
N ARG A 281 -14.20 -5.16 15.29
CA ARG A 281 -15.39 -5.12 16.14
C ARG A 281 -16.03 -6.50 16.32
N LEU A 282 -16.07 -7.31 15.25
CA LEU A 282 -16.54 -8.69 15.35
C LEU A 282 -15.63 -9.57 16.19
N ALA A 283 -14.31 -9.36 16.15
CA ALA A 283 -13.36 -10.11 16.98
C ALA A 283 -13.50 -9.81 18.47
N GLU A 284 -13.74 -8.55 18.82
CA GLU A 284 -14.06 -8.10 20.19
C GLU A 284 -15.33 -8.78 20.71
N LEU A 285 -16.31 -9.01 19.83
CA LEU A 285 -17.57 -9.67 20.16
C LEU A 285 -17.48 -11.20 20.16
N ARG A 286 -16.34 -11.82 19.78
CA ARG A 286 -16.31 -13.26 19.47
C ARG A 286 -16.83 -14.13 20.62
N LEU A 287 -16.53 -13.79 21.88
CA LEU A 287 -16.89 -14.63 23.03
C LEU A 287 -18.41 -14.59 23.29
N ARG A 288 -19.08 -13.50 22.90
CA ARG A 288 -20.54 -13.40 22.90
C ARG A 288 -21.14 -14.14 21.70
N LEU A 289 -20.49 -14.08 20.53
CA LEU A 289 -20.96 -14.74 19.31
C LEU A 289 -20.76 -16.27 19.35
N VAL A 290 -19.65 -16.73 19.91
CA VAL A 290 -19.26 -18.13 20.03
C VAL A 290 -18.70 -18.33 21.44
N PRO A 291 -19.57 -18.65 22.42
CA PRO A 291 -19.13 -18.98 23.77
C PRO A 291 -18.14 -20.16 23.77
N PRO A 292 -17.08 -20.16 24.60
CA PRO A 292 -16.06 -21.22 24.61
C PRO A 292 -16.62 -22.64 24.75
N ASP A 293 -17.68 -22.82 25.54
CA ASP A 293 -18.29 -24.13 25.78
C ASP A 293 -19.34 -24.53 24.72
N SER A 294 -19.57 -23.67 23.73
CA SER A 294 -20.56 -23.91 22.68
C SER A 294 -19.98 -24.81 21.58
N ARG A 295 -20.48 -26.05 21.48
CA ARG A 295 -20.17 -26.95 20.35
C ARG A 295 -21.03 -26.60 19.14
N MET A 296 -20.81 -25.40 18.60
CA MET A 296 -21.55 -24.91 17.44
C MET A 296 -20.98 -25.49 16.14
N PRO A 297 -21.84 -26.00 15.23
CA PRO A 297 -21.36 -26.36 13.90
C PRO A 297 -20.91 -25.11 13.14
N VAL A 298 -19.96 -25.25 12.22
CA VAL A 298 -19.34 -24.13 11.48
C VAL A 298 -20.40 -23.21 10.85
N TRP A 299 -21.42 -23.77 10.20
CA TRP A 299 -22.47 -22.98 9.55
C TRP A 299 -23.27 -22.10 10.53
N ALA A 300 -23.42 -22.49 11.80
CA ALA A 300 -24.09 -21.69 12.82
C ALA A 300 -23.20 -20.52 13.26
N VAL A 301 -21.89 -20.75 13.38
CA VAL A 301 -20.91 -19.68 13.60
C VAL A 301 -20.90 -18.71 12.41
N GLN A 302 -20.97 -19.22 11.17
CA GLN A 302 -21.12 -18.40 9.97
C GLN A 302 -22.40 -17.54 10.02
N ALA A 303 -23.54 -18.12 10.41
CA ALA A 303 -24.80 -17.39 10.54
C ALA A 303 -24.67 -16.21 11.54
N ARG A 304 -24.10 -16.45 12.73
CA ARG A 304 -23.89 -15.39 13.73
C ARG A 304 -22.91 -14.32 13.26
N LEU A 305 -21.77 -14.71 12.68
CA LEU A 305 -20.78 -13.75 12.18
C LEU A 305 -21.34 -12.89 11.04
N LEU A 306 -21.97 -13.52 10.04
CA LEU A 306 -22.52 -12.81 8.87
C LEU A 306 -23.75 -11.96 9.25
N GLY A 307 -24.56 -12.45 10.18
CA GLY A 307 -25.71 -11.74 10.71
C GLY A 307 -25.31 -10.51 11.51
N THR A 308 -24.40 -10.67 12.47
CA THR A 308 -23.86 -9.55 13.26
C THR A 308 -23.08 -8.58 12.39
N ALA A 309 -22.44 -9.04 11.32
CA ALA A 309 -21.83 -8.18 10.32
C ALA A 309 -22.84 -7.36 9.49
N GLY A 310 -24.13 -7.68 9.54
CA GLY A 310 -25.13 -7.08 8.64
C GLY A 310 -24.93 -7.48 7.17
N LEU A 311 -24.26 -8.61 6.91
CA LEU A 311 -23.93 -9.10 5.57
C LEU A 311 -24.87 -10.22 5.10
N LEU A 312 -25.75 -10.74 5.97
CA LEU A 312 -26.84 -11.61 5.55
C LEU A 312 -27.95 -10.78 4.87
N PRO A 313 -28.51 -11.25 3.74
CA PRO A 313 -29.57 -10.54 3.06
C PRO A 313 -30.88 -10.62 3.87
N THR A 314 -31.62 -9.50 3.94
CA THR A 314 -32.93 -9.46 4.61
C THR A 314 -33.93 -10.41 3.95
N GLU A 315 -33.92 -10.45 2.62
CA GLU A 315 -34.72 -11.37 1.82
C GLU A 315 -33.82 -12.39 1.12
N LEU A 316 -34.26 -13.65 1.07
CA LEU A 316 -33.52 -14.68 0.38
C LEU A 316 -33.51 -14.43 -1.14
N PRO A 317 -32.33 -14.36 -1.78
CA PRO A 317 -32.25 -14.19 -3.22
C PRO A 317 -32.72 -15.46 -3.96
N THR A 318 -33.26 -15.28 -5.16
CA THR A 318 -33.46 -16.39 -6.10
C THR A 318 -32.10 -17.01 -6.45
N ALA A 319 -31.99 -18.33 -6.29
CA ALA A 319 -30.73 -19.04 -6.42
C ALA A 319 -30.95 -20.50 -6.82
N SER A 320 -29.88 -21.20 -7.21
CA SER A 320 -29.92 -22.65 -7.45
C SER A 320 -30.40 -23.39 -6.18
N PRO A 321 -31.04 -24.57 -6.29
CA PRO A 321 -31.57 -25.29 -5.12
C PRO A 321 -30.55 -25.55 -4.01
N ALA A 322 -29.29 -25.85 -4.37
CA ALA A 322 -28.21 -26.07 -3.41
C ALA A 322 -27.82 -24.78 -2.68
N THR A 323 -27.66 -23.68 -3.40
CA THR A 323 -27.37 -22.34 -2.83
C THR A 323 -28.53 -21.89 -1.95
N ALA A 324 -29.77 -22.02 -2.42
CA ALA A 324 -30.96 -21.63 -1.67
C ALA A 324 -31.06 -22.39 -0.34
N ARG A 325 -30.75 -23.69 -0.31
CA ARG A 325 -30.74 -24.49 0.93
C ARG A 325 -29.71 -23.99 1.94
N TYR A 326 -28.50 -23.68 1.51
CA TYR A 326 -27.46 -23.13 2.39
C TYR A 326 -27.87 -21.76 2.95
N LEU A 327 -28.34 -20.85 2.08
CA LEU A 327 -28.77 -19.51 2.48
C LEU A 327 -29.96 -19.56 3.44
N ARG A 328 -30.95 -20.43 3.16
CA ARG A 328 -32.12 -20.65 4.03
C ARG A 328 -31.69 -21.11 5.41
N ARG A 329 -30.75 -22.06 5.50
CA ARG A 329 -30.20 -22.54 6.78
C ARG A 329 -29.57 -21.42 7.59
N LEU A 330 -28.74 -20.57 6.98
CA LEU A 330 -28.13 -19.42 7.67
C LEU A 330 -29.19 -18.41 8.12
N TRP A 331 -30.15 -18.10 7.24
CA TRP A 331 -31.20 -17.12 7.48
C TRP A 331 -32.11 -17.55 8.63
N ASP A 332 -32.60 -18.80 8.61
CA ASP A 332 -33.51 -19.33 9.64
C ASP A 332 -32.84 -19.33 11.01
N TRP A 333 -31.55 -19.67 11.07
CA TRP A 333 -30.78 -19.61 12.31
C TRP A 333 -30.63 -18.18 12.82
N TRP A 334 -30.13 -17.28 11.95
CA TRP A 334 -29.86 -15.90 12.34
C TRP A 334 -31.13 -15.18 12.79
N TRP A 335 -32.24 -15.30 12.06
CA TRP A 335 -33.45 -14.56 12.37
C TRP A 335 -34.10 -14.98 13.69
N ARG A 336 -33.87 -16.23 14.13
CA ARG A 336 -34.30 -16.72 15.46
C ARG A 336 -33.52 -16.09 16.62
N GLU A 337 -32.26 -15.74 16.41
CA GLU A 337 -31.39 -15.20 17.47
C GLU A 337 -31.12 -13.70 17.34
N ARG A 338 -31.55 -13.07 16.24
CA ARG A 338 -31.23 -11.68 15.87
C ARG A 338 -31.51 -10.68 16.99
N ASP A 339 -32.63 -10.81 17.68
CA ASP A 339 -33.04 -9.85 18.70
C ASP A 339 -32.07 -9.84 19.89
N SER A 340 -31.50 -10.99 20.24
CA SER A 340 -30.47 -11.15 21.29
C SER A 340 -29.12 -10.50 20.93
N PHE A 341 -28.93 -10.11 19.67
CA PHE A 341 -27.72 -9.43 19.17
C PHE A 341 -28.02 -8.02 18.64
N SER A 342 -29.25 -7.52 18.80
CA SER A 342 -29.71 -6.26 18.20
C SER A 342 -28.85 -5.03 18.54
N ASP A 343 -28.22 -5.01 19.71
CA ASP A 343 -27.32 -3.95 20.21
C ASP A 343 -25.92 -3.98 19.57
N CYS A 344 -25.55 -5.05 18.86
CA CYS A 344 -24.22 -5.23 18.29
C CYS A 344 -24.18 -5.55 16.79
N ILE A 345 -25.33 -5.53 16.10
CA ILE A 345 -25.40 -5.67 14.64
C ILE A 345 -24.76 -4.45 13.97
N LEU A 346 -23.78 -4.72 13.10
CA LEU A 346 -23.11 -3.70 12.31
C LEU A 346 -23.94 -3.29 11.09
N PRO A 347 -23.99 -1.99 10.75
CA PRO A 347 -24.67 -1.54 9.54
C PRO A 347 -23.90 -1.97 8.29
N ALA A 348 -24.61 -2.42 7.25
CA ALA A 348 -24.00 -2.88 6.00
C ALA A 348 -23.13 -1.80 5.32
N SER A 349 -23.49 -0.52 5.47
CA SER A 349 -22.77 0.64 4.91
C SER A 349 -21.36 0.83 5.47
N LEU A 350 -21.06 0.22 6.61
CA LEU A 350 -19.73 0.20 7.21
C LEU A 350 -18.72 -0.59 6.36
N TRP A 351 -19.20 -1.59 5.61
CA TRP A 351 -18.36 -2.45 4.79
C TRP A 351 -18.06 -1.80 3.44
N ARG A 352 -16.78 -1.60 3.16
CA ARG A 352 -16.29 -1.14 1.87
C ARG A 352 -16.11 -2.34 0.94
N LEU A 353 -17.12 -2.61 0.12
CA LEU A 353 -17.15 -3.76 -0.79
C LEU A 353 -16.64 -3.44 -2.21
N GLY A 354 -16.72 -2.16 -2.63
CA GLY A 354 -16.26 -1.70 -3.94
C GLY A 354 -14.74 -1.81 -4.10
N GLY A 355 -14.28 -2.17 -5.31
CA GLY A 355 -12.85 -2.27 -5.63
C GLY A 355 -12.12 -3.45 -4.96
N LEU A 356 -12.84 -4.35 -4.27
CA LEU A 356 -12.25 -5.57 -3.71
C LEU A 356 -12.14 -6.67 -4.78
N ARG A 357 -11.04 -7.42 -4.73
CA ARG A 357 -11.00 -8.71 -5.44
C ARG A 357 -12.05 -9.64 -4.83
N PRO A 358 -12.85 -10.37 -5.61
CA PRO A 358 -13.91 -11.25 -5.08
C PRO A 358 -13.41 -12.24 -4.02
N ALA A 359 -12.20 -12.79 -4.19
CA ALA A 359 -11.57 -13.68 -3.21
C ALA A 359 -11.32 -13.03 -1.83
N ASN A 360 -11.31 -11.70 -1.74
CA ASN A 360 -11.07 -10.92 -0.52
C ASN A 360 -12.37 -10.39 0.11
N HIS A 361 -13.54 -10.80 -0.39
CA HIS A 361 -14.82 -10.34 0.13
C HIS A 361 -14.96 -10.64 1.63
N PRO A 362 -15.42 -9.67 2.47
CA PRO A 362 -15.49 -9.88 3.92
C PRO A 362 -16.32 -11.07 4.36
N ALA A 363 -17.47 -11.32 3.72
CA ALA A 363 -18.30 -12.50 4.02
C ALA A 363 -17.53 -13.83 3.86
N ARG A 364 -16.68 -13.95 2.82
CA ARG A 364 -15.82 -15.11 2.61
C ARG A 364 -14.74 -15.23 3.68
N ARG A 365 -14.23 -14.09 4.19
CA ARG A 365 -13.24 -14.05 5.29
C ARG A 365 -13.87 -14.44 6.63
N LEU A 366 -15.10 -14.01 6.89
CA LEU A 366 -15.85 -14.45 8.06
C LEU A 366 -16.18 -15.94 8.01
N ALA A 367 -16.47 -16.48 6.82
CA ALA A 367 -16.64 -17.91 6.65
C ALA A 367 -15.38 -18.71 6.99
N LEU A 368 -14.20 -18.24 6.56
CA LEU A 368 -12.92 -18.84 6.93
C LEU A 368 -12.71 -18.82 8.46
N VAL A 369 -12.93 -17.66 9.08
CA VAL A 369 -12.79 -17.49 10.52
C VAL A 369 -13.76 -18.37 11.32
N ALA A 370 -14.96 -18.62 10.79
CA ALA A 370 -15.93 -19.50 11.43
C ALA A 370 -15.40 -20.92 11.61
N HIS A 371 -14.62 -21.45 10.64
CA HIS A 371 -13.96 -22.76 10.79
C HIS A 371 -12.97 -22.75 11.96
N TRP A 372 -12.19 -21.68 12.08
CA TRP A 372 -11.20 -21.56 13.15
C TRP A 372 -11.84 -21.40 14.53
N LEU A 373 -12.92 -20.61 14.62
CA LEU A 373 -13.66 -20.41 15.87
C LEU A 373 -14.39 -21.68 16.31
N ALA A 374 -15.01 -22.41 15.38
CA ALA A 374 -15.70 -23.65 15.68
C ALA A 374 -14.74 -24.77 16.13
N ALA A 375 -13.50 -24.78 15.62
CA ALA A 375 -12.46 -25.72 16.07
C ALA A 375 -11.99 -25.41 17.51
N GLY A 376 -11.95 -24.14 17.90
CA GLY A 376 -11.67 -23.71 19.28
C GLY A 376 -10.23 -23.92 19.78
N ASP A 377 -9.34 -24.50 18.97
CA ASP A 377 -8.00 -24.94 19.39
C ASP A 377 -6.84 -24.17 18.71
N LEU A 378 -7.16 -23.12 17.95
CA LEU A 378 -6.19 -22.44 17.07
C LEU A 378 -4.96 -21.91 17.83
N ALA A 379 -5.15 -21.29 19.00
CA ALA A 379 -4.04 -20.74 19.79
C ALA A 379 -3.07 -21.85 20.24
N ALA A 380 -3.60 -22.94 20.81
CA ALA A 380 -2.82 -24.10 21.23
C ALA A 380 -2.08 -24.77 20.05
N ARG A 381 -2.71 -24.85 18.88
CA ARG A 381 -2.08 -25.37 17.66
C ARG A 381 -0.93 -24.48 17.20
N LEU A 382 -1.07 -23.16 17.24
CA LEU A 382 0.00 -22.22 16.91
C LEU A 382 1.19 -22.31 17.88
N GLU A 383 0.92 -22.48 19.17
CA GLU A 383 1.95 -22.70 20.19
C GLU A 383 2.69 -24.03 19.97
N THR A 384 1.98 -25.08 19.61
CA THR A 384 2.60 -26.36 19.25
C THR A 384 3.43 -26.24 17.97
N TRP A 385 2.92 -25.50 16.98
CA TRP A 385 3.58 -25.30 15.70
C TRP A 385 4.87 -24.49 15.81
N CYS A 386 4.92 -23.49 16.70
CA CYS A 386 6.10 -22.65 16.83
C CYS A 386 7.30 -23.41 17.40
N GLN A 387 7.06 -24.48 18.17
CA GLN A 387 8.09 -25.35 18.75
C GLN A 387 8.65 -26.36 17.75
N ARG A 388 7.92 -26.68 16.67
CA ARG A 388 8.36 -27.66 15.66
C ARG A 388 9.32 -27.03 14.66
N PRO A 389 10.39 -27.71 14.23
CA PRO A 389 11.21 -27.23 13.13
C PRO A 389 10.40 -27.17 11.84
N LEU A 390 10.59 -26.10 11.06
CA LEU A 390 9.97 -25.97 9.74
C LEU A 390 10.93 -26.49 8.68
N ALA A 391 10.42 -27.31 7.77
CA ALA A 391 11.18 -27.71 6.59
C ALA A 391 11.56 -26.48 5.75
N ALA A 392 12.74 -26.51 5.14
CA ALA A 392 13.18 -25.45 4.25
C ALA A 392 12.24 -25.35 3.03
N GLY A 393 11.89 -24.13 2.63
CA GLY A 393 11.23 -23.86 1.35
C GLY A 393 9.75 -23.45 1.41
N HIS A 394 8.95 -23.95 2.35
CA HIS A 394 7.49 -23.72 2.33
C HIS A 394 6.82 -23.49 3.71
N PRO A 395 7.27 -22.49 4.50
CA PRO A 395 6.70 -22.24 5.82
C PRO A 395 5.23 -21.78 5.76
N ALA A 396 4.81 -21.15 4.65
CA ALA A 396 3.42 -20.78 4.43
C ALA A 396 2.51 -22.01 4.31
N ASP A 397 2.97 -23.09 3.68
CA ASP A 397 2.19 -24.33 3.52
C ASP A 397 2.00 -25.03 4.87
N SER A 398 3.02 -24.97 5.74
CA SER A 398 2.88 -25.47 7.12
C SER A 398 1.78 -24.74 7.90
N LEU A 399 1.62 -23.43 7.68
CA LEU A 399 0.54 -22.65 8.28
C LEU A 399 -0.81 -22.95 7.62
N LEU A 400 -0.85 -23.20 6.31
CA LEU A 400 -2.09 -23.58 5.62
C LEU A 400 -2.60 -24.94 6.13
N VAL A 401 -1.72 -25.91 6.36
CA VAL A 401 -2.08 -27.20 7.00
C VAL A 401 -2.58 -26.99 8.43
N LEU A 402 -2.01 -26.02 9.15
CA LEU A 402 -2.45 -25.68 10.49
C LEU A 402 -3.79 -24.93 10.52
N LEU A 403 -4.06 -24.04 9.57
CA LEU A 403 -5.27 -23.24 9.59
C LEU A 403 -6.39 -24.06 8.93
N PRO A 404 -7.35 -24.60 9.70
CA PRO A 404 -8.38 -25.45 9.11
C PRO A 404 -9.19 -24.62 8.12
N ASP A 405 -9.03 -24.91 6.84
CA ASP A 405 -9.74 -24.29 5.73
C ASP A 405 -10.52 -25.32 4.90
N ALA A 406 -10.53 -26.57 5.38
CA ALA A 406 -10.80 -27.75 4.60
C ALA A 406 -12.22 -27.73 4.03
N HIS A 407 -12.27 -27.30 2.76
CA HIS A 407 -13.35 -27.50 1.81
C HIS A 407 -14.73 -27.13 2.36
N ASP A 408 -14.93 -25.84 2.60
CA ASP A 408 -16.26 -25.31 2.89
C ASP A 408 -17.23 -25.63 1.73
N GLU A 409 -18.31 -26.35 2.04
CA GLU A 409 -19.28 -26.83 1.06
C GLU A 409 -19.83 -25.72 0.15
N PHE A 410 -20.00 -24.51 0.69
CA PHE A 410 -20.52 -23.36 -0.03
C PHE A 410 -19.40 -22.45 -0.51
N TRP A 411 -18.56 -21.97 0.41
CA TRP A 411 -17.57 -20.93 0.16
C TRP A 411 -16.41 -21.44 -0.69
N SER A 412 -16.09 -22.73 -0.75
CA SER A 412 -15.13 -23.21 -1.76
C SER A 412 -15.62 -22.98 -3.18
N TRP A 413 -16.92 -22.80 -3.40
CA TRP A 413 -17.54 -22.70 -4.72
C TRP A 413 -18.17 -21.33 -5.02
N HIS A 414 -18.12 -20.37 -4.09
CA HIS A 414 -18.75 -19.06 -4.26
C HIS A 414 -17.87 -17.94 -3.70
N TRP A 415 -17.78 -16.82 -4.42
CA TRP A 415 -17.07 -15.64 -3.92
C TRP A 415 -17.89 -14.85 -2.89
N THR A 416 -19.21 -14.77 -3.11
CA THR A 416 -20.17 -14.06 -2.25
C THR A 416 -21.46 -14.87 -2.14
N LEU A 417 -22.36 -14.48 -1.22
CA LEU A 417 -23.69 -15.12 -1.09
C LEU A 417 -24.56 -14.97 -2.34
N ARG A 418 -24.24 -14.02 -3.24
CA ARG A 418 -24.98 -13.72 -4.47
C ARG A 418 -24.23 -14.12 -5.74
N SER A 419 -22.97 -14.52 -5.64
CA SER A 419 -22.18 -14.89 -6.82
C SER A 419 -22.67 -16.22 -7.40
N PRO A 420 -22.56 -16.43 -8.71
CA PRO A 420 -22.76 -17.76 -9.29
C PRO A 420 -21.74 -18.76 -8.74
N ARG A 421 -22.07 -20.05 -8.84
CA ARG A 421 -21.16 -21.14 -8.50
C ARG A 421 -19.95 -21.11 -9.43
N LEU A 422 -18.75 -21.27 -8.86
CA LEU A 422 -17.49 -21.37 -9.58
C LEU A 422 -17.36 -22.73 -10.27
N ALA A 423 -16.65 -22.75 -11.40
CA ALA A 423 -16.38 -24.00 -12.14
C ALA A 423 -15.41 -24.94 -11.40
N LYS A 424 -14.53 -24.40 -10.56
CA LYS A 424 -13.56 -25.15 -9.76
C LYS A 424 -13.58 -24.65 -8.32
N PRO A 425 -13.38 -25.54 -7.33
CA PRO A 425 -13.29 -25.13 -5.94
C PRO A 425 -12.06 -24.23 -5.75
N GLN A 426 -12.20 -23.22 -4.91
CA GLN A 426 -11.17 -22.25 -4.58
C GLN A 426 -10.93 -22.27 -3.07
N PRO A 427 -9.66 -22.29 -2.62
CA PRO A 427 -9.36 -22.27 -1.19
C PRO A 427 -9.83 -20.96 -0.57
N LEU A 428 -10.16 -21.00 0.72
CA LEU A 428 -10.55 -19.78 1.44
C LEU A 428 -9.30 -18.97 1.83
N LEU A 429 -8.15 -19.62 2.03
CA LEU A 429 -6.87 -18.97 2.31
C LEU A 429 -5.78 -19.48 1.35
N GLY A 430 -4.97 -18.59 0.80
CA GLY A 430 -3.84 -18.95 -0.06
C GLY A 430 -2.49 -18.54 0.54
N ALA A 431 -1.39 -19.09 0.02
CA ALA A 431 -0.04 -18.89 0.56
C ALA A 431 0.35 -17.42 0.77
N ALA A 432 0.06 -16.53 -0.19
CA ALA A 432 0.34 -15.10 -0.04
C ALA A 432 -0.39 -14.45 1.15
N ARG A 433 -1.60 -14.92 1.48
CA ARG A 433 -2.38 -14.43 2.63
C ARG A 433 -1.90 -15.09 3.93
N ALA A 434 -1.53 -16.37 3.88
CA ALA A 434 -0.89 -17.05 5.01
C ALA A 434 0.42 -16.35 5.41
N THR A 435 1.25 -15.94 4.44
CA THR A 435 2.42 -15.10 4.71
C THR A 435 2.03 -13.79 5.39
N ASP A 436 1.03 -13.07 4.87
CA ASP A 436 0.60 -11.81 5.49
C ASP A 436 0.14 -12.00 6.94
N LEU A 437 -0.60 -13.07 7.25
CA LEU A 437 -0.97 -13.44 8.62
C LEU A 437 0.25 -13.80 9.48
N ALA A 438 1.20 -14.56 8.91
CA ALA A 438 2.42 -14.97 9.59
C ALA A 438 3.23 -13.76 10.07
N VAL A 439 3.60 -12.86 9.14
CA VAL A 439 4.48 -11.73 9.45
C VAL A 439 3.79 -10.58 10.19
N ASN A 440 2.46 -10.41 10.02
CA ASN A 440 1.77 -9.27 10.65
C ASN A 440 1.07 -9.61 11.97
N VAL A 441 0.78 -10.88 12.24
CA VAL A 441 -0.05 -11.31 13.37
C VAL A 441 0.62 -12.45 14.14
N ILE A 442 0.79 -13.62 13.52
CA ILE A 442 1.15 -14.86 14.22
C ILE A 442 2.56 -14.78 14.81
N LEU A 443 3.58 -14.43 14.01
CA LEU A 443 4.96 -14.34 14.49
C LEU A 443 5.14 -13.22 15.53
N PRO A 444 4.61 -11.99 15.36
CA PRO A 444 4.65 -10.98 16.41
C PRO A 444 3.97 -11.43 17.71
N TRP A 445 2.81 -12.08 17.64
CA TRP A 445 2.08 -12.57 18.81
C TRP A 445 2.85 -13.70 19.53
N LEU A 446 3.37 -14.68 18.79
CA LEU A 446 4.19 -15.77 19.35
C LEU A 446 5.48 -15.24 19.97
N TRP A 447 6.15 -14.29 19.30
CA TRP A 447 7.43 -13.75 19.75
C TRP A 447 7.31 -13.07 21.11
N ILE A 448 6.27 -12.24 21.28
CA ILE A 448 6.06 -11.55 22.56
C ILE A 448 5.58 -12.49 23.67
N ARG A 449 4.85 -13.55 23.33
CA ARG A 449 4.54 -14.63 24.27
C ARG A 449 5.78 -15.39 24.72
N ALA A 450 6.72 -15.67 23.81
CA ALA A 450 8.00 -16.28 24.16
C ALA A 450 8.81 -15.38 25.10
N VAL A 451 8.77 -14.05 24.90
CA VAL A 451 9.39 -13.07 25.81
C VAL A 451 8.75 -13.13 27.20
N GLU A 452 7.41 -13.10 27.29
CA GLU A 452 6.71 -13.16 28.57
C GLU A 452 6.97 -14.49 29.30
N GLY A 453 6.98 -15.60 28.55
CA GLY A 453 7.32 -16.93 29.05
C GLY A 453 8.81 -17.16 29.32
N ARG A 454 9.67 -16.15 29.12
CA ARG A 454 11.14 -16.22 29.29
C ARG A 454 11.81 -17.34 28.47
N GLN A 455 11.27 -17.65 27.28
CA GLN A 455 11.75 -18.69 26.39
C GLN A 455 12.73 -18.13 25.35
N GLN A 456 13.96 -17.81 25.77
CA GLN A 456 14.94 -17.11 24.95
C GLN A 456 15.29 -17.85 23.63
N ALA A 457 15.40 -19.18 23.67
CA ALA A 457 15.67 -19.99 22.48
C ALA A 457 14.53 -19.89 21.46
N LEU A 458 13.27 -19.96 21.92
CA LEU A 458 12.09 -19.82 21.06
C LEU A 458 11.99 -18.41 20.49
N GLN A 459 12.31 -17.38 21.29
CA GLN A 459 12.33 -15.99 20.84
C GLN A 459 13.31 -15.79 19.67
N GLN A 460 14.54 -16.31 19.80
CA GLN A 460 15.56 -16.24 18.74
C GLN A 460 15.11 -17.00 17.49
N GLU A 461 14.53 -18.18 17.65
CA GLU A 461 14.02 -18.98 16.54
C GLU A 461 12.85 -18.29 15.82
N LEU A 462 11.91 -17.67 16.54
CA LEU A 462 10.81 -16.92 15.95
C LEU A 462 11.29 -15.68 15.19
N GLN A 463 12.30 -14.98 15.72
CA GLN A 463 12.95 -13.88 15.02
C GLN A 463 13.65 -14.36 13.74
N ARG A 464 14.38 -15.48 13.81
CA ARG A 464 15.02 -16.09 12.65
C ARG A 464 13.98 -16.48 11.60
N ARG A 465 12.86 -17.08 11.98
CA ARG A 465 11.73 -17.41 11.09
C ARG A 465 11.14 -16.17 10.44
N TYR A 466 10.95 -15.09 11.20
CA TYR A 466 10.44 -13.83 10.66
C TYR A 466 11.40 -13.26 9.59
N LEU A 467 12.70 -13.21 9.89
CA LEU A 467 13.71 -12.69 8.95
C LEU A 467 13.86 -13.55 7.69
N ALA A 468 13.77 -14.87 7.82
CA ALA A 468 13.91 -15.82 6.73
C ALA A 468 12.61 -16.12 5.96
N TRP A 469 11.46 -15.56 6.38
CA TRP A 469 10.18 -15.87 5.77
C TRP A 469 10.16 -15.47 4.28
N PRO A 470 9.75 -16.34 3.34
CA PRO A 470 9.73 -16.02 1.91
C PRO A 470 8.86 -14.80 1.60
N ARG A 471 9.29 -13.97 0.64
CA ARG A 471 8.55 -12.78 0.23
C ARG A 471 7.12 -13.10 -0.24
N SER A 472 6.21 -12.15 -0.03
CA SER A 472 4.85 -12.17 -0.59
C SER A 472 4.74 -11.25 -1.82
N GLN A 473 3.54 -11.11 -2.37
CA GLN A 473 3.27 -10.15 -3.45
C GLN A 473 3.34 -8.71 -2.94
N ASP A 474 3.89 -7.82 -3.76
CA ASP A 474 3.91 -6.39 -3.44
C ASP A 474 2.52 -5.77 -3.52
N ASN A 475 2.12 -5.08 -2.45
CA ASN A 475 0.95 -4.22 -2.44
C ASN A 475 1.30 -2.81 -2.97
N ALA A 476 0.28 -1.96 -3.17
CA ALA A 476 0.49 -0.61 -3.72
C ALA A 476 1.42 0.26 -2.85
N VAL A 477 1.34 0.14 -1.52
CA VAL A 477 2.19 0.89 -0.59
C VAL A 477 3.64 0.45 -0.71
N LEU A 478 3.89 -0.86 -0.79
CA LEU A 478 5.23 -1.40 -0.96
C LEU A 478 5.81 -1.01 -2.33
N ARG A 479 5.03 -1.05 -3.40
CA ARG A 479 5.48 -0.57 -4.73
C ARG A 479 5.87 0.90 -4.70
N LEU A 480 5.09 1.74 -4.02
CA LEU A 480 5.42 3.15 -3.84
C LEU A 480 6.73 3.33 -3.04
N ALA A 481 6.88 2.61 -1.93
CA ALA A 481 8.10 2.65 -1.13
C ALA A 481 9.33 2.21 -1.94
N ARG A 482 9.21 1.14 -2.75
CA ARG A 482 10.28 0.71 -3.67
C ARG A 482 10.65 1.82 -4.64
N ARG A 483 9.66 2.50 -5.23
CA ARG A 483 9.93 3.63 -6.14
C ARG A 483 10.64 4.77 -5.45
N ARG A 484 10.23 5.12 -4.23
CA ARG A 484 10.83 6.22 -3.47
C ARG A 484 12.25 5.92 -3.01
N LEU A 485 12.52 4.70 -2.54
CA LEU A 485 13.81 4.35 -1.95
C LEU A 485 14.81 3.73 -2.93
N PHE A 486 14.36 3.10 -4.01
CA PHE A 486 15.23 2.38 -4.96
C PHE A 486 15.08 2.87 -6.41
N GLY A 487 14.13 3.77 -6.69
CA GLY A 487 13.84 4.21 -8.05
C GLY A 487 13.08 3.16 -8.83
N ASP A 488 13.76 2.36 -9.64
CA ASP A 488 13.11 1.27 -10.38
C ASP A 488 12.72 0.12 -9.41
N PRO A 489 11.43 -0.23 -9.29
CA PRO A 489 10.99 -1.38 -8.49
C PRO A 489 11.60 -2.71 -8.92
N GLY A 490 12.19 -2.84 -10.11
CA GLY A 490 12.88 -4.06 -10.55
C GLY A 490 14.33 -4.15 -10.08
N ALA A 491 15.00 -3.01 -9.84
CA ALA A 491 16.44 -2.95 -9.66
C ALA A 491 16.95 -3.62 -8.37
N VAL A 492 16.12 -3.67 -7.33
CA VAL A 492 16.52 -4.16 -6.00
C VAL A 492 15.63 -5.31 -5.56
N PRO A 493 16.03 -6.58 -5.73
CA PRO A 493 15.20 -7.71 -5.34
C PRO A 493 15.07 -7.77 -3.81
N LEU A 494 13.83 -7.81 -3.32
CA LEU A 494 13.54 -8.17 -1.93
C LEU A 494 13.30 -9.68 -1.90
N ARG A 495 14.09 -10.40 -1.12
CA ARG A 495 14.12 -11.86 -1.05
C ARG A 495 13.16 -12.39 0.01
N THR A 496 13.00 -11.66 1.11
CA THR A 496 12.20 -12.09 2.26
C THR A 496 11.03 -11.14 2.52
N ALA A 497 10.02 -11.65 3.23
CA ALA A 497 8.91 -10.84 3.71
C ALA A 497 9.39 -9.83 4.78
N ALA A 498 10.45 -10.15 5.54
CA ALA A 498 11.06 -9.20 6.46
C ALA A 498 11.64 -7.98 5.74
N GLU A 499 12.38 -8.16 4.63
CA GLU A 499 12.88 -7.03 3.84
C GLU A 499 11.73 -6.15 3.32
N GLN A 500 10.60 -6.76 2.90
CA GLN A 500 9.38 -6.03 2.55
C GLN A 500 8.80 -5.25 3.75
N GLN A 501 8.78 -5.87 4.94
CA GLN A 501 8.34 -5.22 6.18
C GLN A 501 9.26 -4.07 6.60
N GLY A 502 10.58 -4.23 6.45
CA GLY A 502 11.57 -3.20 6.74
C GLY A 502 11.43 -1.99 5.82
N LEU A 503 11.23 -2.22 4.52
CA LEU A 503 10.97 -1.15 3.57
C LEU A 503 9.69 -0.36 3.91
N LEU A 504 8.62 -1.07 4.31
CA LEU A 504 7.39 -0.43 4.78
C LEU A 504 7.60 0.37 6.07
N GLN A 505 8.51 -0.08 6.95
CA GLN A 505 8.84 0.63 8.18
C GLN A 505 9.58 1.93 7.87
N ILE A 506 10.60 1.89 7.01
CA ILE A 506 11.34 3.10 6.58
C ILE A 506 10.39 4.08 5.89
N ALA A 507 9.51 3.59 5.01
CA ALA A 507 8.52 4.46 4.38
C ALA A 507 7.61 5.15 5.41
N ARG A 508 7.16 4.41 6.43
CA ARG A 508 6.33 4.97 7.51
C ARG A 508 7.06 6.01 8.34
N ASP A 509 8.31 5.73 8.71
CA ASP A 509 9.06 6.58 9.64
C ASP A 509 9.56 7.86 8.97
N PHE A 510 9.81 7.81 7.65
CA PHE A 510 10.40 8.93 6.92
C PHE A 510 9.57 9.42 5.74
N CYS A 511 9.18 8.54 4.80
CA CYS A 511 8.48 8.97 3.58
C CYS A 511 7.07 9.53 3.86
N ASP A 512 6.37 8.98 4.85
CA ASP A 512 5.04 9.49 5.26
C ASP A 512 5.14 10.84 5.98
N GLN A 513 6.35 11.22 6.44
CA GLN A 513 6.64 12.50 7.10
C GLN A 513 7.31 13.51 6.14
N SER A 514 7.32 13.24 4.83
CA SER A 514 7.99 14.07 3.84
C SER A 514 7.21 14.16 2.53
N ASP A 515 7.31 15.30 1.86
CA ASP A 515 6.77 15.48 0.51
C ASP A 515 7.48 14.56 -0.51
N ALA A 516 7.02 14.54 -1.76
CA ALA A 516 7.66 13.71 -2.80
C ALA A 516 9.09 14.16 -3.16
N LEU A 517 9.44 15.42 -2.90
CA LEU A 517 10.78 15.96 -3.09
C LEU A 517 11.76 15.55 -1.97
N CYS A 518 11.25 14.92 -0.91
CA CYS A 518 11.96 14.61 0.33
C CYS A 518 12.55 15.88 0.98
N THR A 519 11.83 17.01 0.92
CA THR A 519 12.22 18.26 1.57
C THR A 519 12.35 18.03 3.07
N GLN A 520 13.51 18.38 3.64
CA GLN A 520 13.83 18.16 5.07
C GLN A 520 13.78 16.70 5.55
N CYS A 521 13.76 15.72 4.64
CA CYS A 521 13.81 14.31 5.03
C CYS A 521 15.23 13.94 5.49
N PRO A 522 15.44 13.41 6.71
CA PRO A 522 16.78 13.07 7.20
C PRO A 522 17.29 11.72 6.68
N MET A 523 16.42 10.86 6.11
CA MET A 523 16.79 9.50 5.72
C MET A 523 17.96 9.43 4.73
N PRO A 524 18.04 10.25 3.65
CA PRO A 524 19.17 10.22 2.73
C PRO A 524 20.53 10.43 3.41
N SER A 525 20.63 11.41 4.32
CA SER A 525 21.89 11.69 5.03
C SER A 525 22.22 10.59 6.04
N LEU A 526 21.22 10.07 6.76
CA LEU A 526 21.43 8.96 7.71
C LEU A 526 22.01 7.71 7.04
N VAL A 527 21.54 7.38 5.83
CA VAL A 527 22.06 6.23 5.06
C VAL A 527 23.52 6.47 4.64
N GLN A 528 23.84 7.67 4.18
CA GLN A 528 25.20 8.04 3.77
C GLN A 528 26.16 8.02 4.96
N ASP A 529 25.74 8.54 6.11
CA ASP A 529 26.55 8.56 7.32
C ASP A 529 26.78 7.14 7.85
N TRP A 530 25.74 6.30 7.84
CA TRP A 530 25.87 4.89 8.22
C TRP A 530 26.86 4.13 7.32
N GLN A 531 26.82 4.36 6.01
CA GLN A 531 27.78 3.77 5.07
C GLN A 531 29.22 4.18 5.39
N ARG A 532 29.45 5.45 5.75
CA ARG A 532 30.78 5.96 6.12
C ARG A 532 31.27 5.36 7.43
N THR A 533 30.39 5.22 8.42
CA THR A 533 30.75 4.68 9.75
C THR A 533 30.90 3.16 9.78
N GLY A 534 30.16 2.43 8.93
CA GLY A 534 30.18 0.96 8.84
C GLY A 534 31.28 0.38 7.93
N ALA A 535 32.14 1.24 7.36
CA ALA A 535 33.32 0.83 6.59
C ALA A 535 34.61 0.79 7.44
N GLY A 536 34.49 0.89 8.77
CA GLY A 536 35.59 0.82 9.74
C GLY A 536 35.60 -0.47 10.53
#